data_AF-A0A531KTR3-F1
#
_entry.id   AF-A0A531KTR3-F1
#
_cell.length_a   1.000
_cell.length_b   1.000
_cell.length_c   1.000
_cell.angle_alpha   90.00
_cell.angle_beta   90.00
_cell.angle_gamma   90.00
#
_symmetry.space_group_name_H-M   'P 1'
#
loop_
_entity.id
_entity.type
_entity.pdbx_description
1 polymer ?
#
loop_
_entity_poly.entity_id
_entity_poly.type
_entity_poly.pdbx_seq_one_letter_code
_entity_poly.pdbx_strand_id
1 'polypeptide(L)' 'LLRKLQDERGLSYLFISHDLKVVRALCHRVVVMQHGKIVEEGPVDEVLSHPRTAYTERLVKAAFEVAA' A
#
# COMPACT_ATOMS: atom_id res chain seq x y z
N LEU A 1 -14.05 6.18 9.16
CA LEU A 1 -15.37 6.02 8.52
C LEU A 1 -15.41 4.83 7.57
N LEU A 2 -14.59 4.79 6.51
CA LEU A 2 -14.63 3.72 5.49
C LEU A 2 -14.37 2.31 6.05
N ARG A 3 -13.40 2.15 6.97
CA ARG A 3 -13.13 0.88 7.64
C ARG A 3 -14.34 0.34 8.40
N LYS A 4 -15.01 1.20 9.17
CA LYS A 4 -16.23 0.85 9.91
C LYS A 4 -17.35 0.37 8.98
N LEU A 5 -17.53 1.03 7.84
CA LEU A 5 -18.55 0.64 6.86
C LEU A 5 -18.21 -0.68 6.16
N GLN A 6 -16.92 -0.96 5.98
CA GLN A 6 -16.43 -2.26 5.51
C GLN A 6 -16.89 -3.38 6.42
N ASP A 7 -16.64 -3.22 7.72
CA ASP A 7 -16.90 -4.23 8.75
C ASP A 7 -18.41 -4.46 8.92
N GLU A 8 -19.21 -3.38 8.88
CA GLU A 8 -20.67 -3.45 9.06
C GLU A 8 -21.40 -4.08 7.86
N ARG A 9 -20.85 -4.00 6.64
CA ARG A 9 -21.56 -4.40 5.41
C ARG A 9 -20.83 -5.46 4.57
N GLY A 10 -19.68 -5.96 5.02
CA GLY A 10 -18.90 -6.97 4.30
C GLY A 10 -18.39 -6.48 2.94
N LEU A 11 -18.10 -5.18 2.82
CA LEU A 11 -17.72 -4.58 1.53
C LEU A 11 -16.25 -4.87 1.20
N SER A 12 -15.96 -4.98 -0.09
CA SER A 12 -14.58 -4.97 -0.60
C SER A 12 -14.25 -3.60 -1.16
N TYR A 13 -13.09 -3.06 -0.78
CA TYR A 13 -12.60 -1.77 -1.26
C TYR A 13 -11.31 -1.95 -2.05
N LEU A 14 -11.26 -1.32 -3.23
CA LEU A 14 -10.05 -1.15 -4.02
C LEU A 14 -9.64 0.33 -3.95
N PHE A 15 -8.48 0.59 -3.36
CA PHE A 15 -7.88 1.91 -3.27
C PHE A 15 -6.70 2.01 -4.24
N ILE A 16 -6.70 3.08 -5.06
CA ILE A 16 -5.59 3.42 -5.95
C ILE A 16 -5.04 4.77 -5.47
N SER A 17 -3.80 4.77 -4.99
CA SER A 17 -3.14 5.96 -4.45
C SER A 17 -1.64 5.91 -4.72
N HIS A 18 -1.03 7.08 -4.81
CA HIS A 18 0.42 7.25 -4.81
C HIS A 18 0.98 7.55 -3.41
N ASP A 19 0.11 7.84 -2.44
CA ASP A 19 0.49 8.08 -1.05
C ASP A 19 0.49 6.77 -0.25
N LEU A 20 1.69 6.30 0.08
CA LEU A 20 1.89 5.08 0.86
C LEU A 20 1.40 5.18 2.32
N LYS A 21 1.30 6.37 2.91
CA LYS A 21 0.78 6.54 4.27
C LYS A 21 -0.72 6.24 4.31
N VAL A 22 -1.44 6.68 3.28
CA VAL A 22 -2.88 6.39 3.13
C VAL A 22 -3.10 4.89 2.90
N VAL A 23 -2.30 4.27 2.01
CA VAL A 23 -2.37 2.83 1.77
C VAL A 23 -2.12 2.05 3.06
N ARG A 24 -1.10 2.44 3.84
CA ARG A 24 -0.79 1.84 5.14
C ARG A 24 -1.92 1.93 6.15
N ALA A 25 -2.66 3.03 6.15
CA ALA A 25 -3.74 3.25 7.13
C ALA A 25 -5.05 2.53 6.77
N LEU A 26 -5.31 2.27 5.49
CA LEU A 26 -6.63 1.84 5.00
C LEU A 26 -6.66 0.44 4.40
N CYS A 27 -5.55 -0.05 3.83
CA CYS A 27 -5.52 -1.30 3.08
C CYS A 27 -4.98 -2.46 3.92
N HIS A 28 -5.45 -3.67 3.62
CA HIS A 28 -4.92 -4.91 4.20
C HIS A 28 -3.88 -5.57 3.28
N ARG A 29 -4.06 -5.42 1.95
CA ARG A 29 -3.14 -5.89 0.91
C ARG A 29 -2.80 -4.74 -0.03
N VAL A 30 -1.61 -4.78 -0.63
CA VAL A 30 -1.14 -3.81 -1.62
C VAL A 30 -0.60 -4.53 -2.84
N VAL A 31 -0.76 -3.89 -4.00
CA VAL A 31 -0.14 -4.26 -5.26
C VAL A 31 0.64 -3.04 -5.74
N VAL A 32 1.94 -3.22 -5.96
CA VAL A 32 2.82 -2.18 -6.50
C VAL A 32 2.96 -2.43 -7.99
N MET A 33 2.71 -1.40 -8.79
CA MET A 33 2.79 -1.47 -10.25
C MET A 33 3.84 -0.50 -10.78
N GLN A 34 4.57 -0.92 -11.81
CA GLN A 34 5.49 -0.08 -12.56
C GLN A 34 5.36 -0.39 -14.05
N HIS A 35 5.22 0.65 -14.89
CA HIS A 35 5.08 0.51 -16.35
C HIS A 35 4.00 -0.51 -16.78
N GLY A 36 2.85 -0.50 -16.10
CA GLY A 36 1.73 -1.40 -16.39
C GLY A 36 1.93 -2.85 -15.94
N LYS A 37 3.00 -3.17 -15.20
CA LYS A 37 3.26 -4.50 -14.65
C LYS A 37 3.18 -4.49 -13.13
N ILE A 38 2.62 -5.56 -12.56
CA ILE A 38 2.71 -5.82 -11.13
C ILE A 38 4.17 -6.21 -10.84
N VAL A 39 4.82 -5.44 -9.98
CA VAL A 39 6.20 -5.71 -9.57
C VAL A 39 6.27 -6.35 -8.19
N GLU A 40 5.28 -6.11 -7.33
CA GLU A 40 5.24 -6.67 -5.99
C GLU A 40 3.80 -6.67 -5.45
N GLU A 41 3.44 -7.68 -4.66
CA GLU A 41 2.14 -7.77 -4.02
C GLU A 41 2.23 -8.51 -2.68
N GLY A 42 1.34 -8.20 -1.74
CA GLY A 42 1.31 -8.88 -0.45
C GLY A 42 0.55 -8.13 0.63
N PRO A 43 0.62 -8.61 1.89
CA PRO A 43 0.17 -7.84 3.05
C PRO A 43 0.87 -6.48 3.09
N VAL A 44 0.10 -5.42 3.40
CA VAL A 44 0.63 -4.04 3.41
C VAL A 44 1.85 -3.91 4.32
N ASP A 45 1.78 -4.48 5.52
CA ASP A 45 2.89 -4.39 6.49
C ASP A 45 4.15 -5.11 5.99
N GLU A 46 4.00 -6.21 5.24
CA GLU A 46 5.14 -6.94 4.69
C GLU A 46 5.79 -6.18 3.53
N VAL A 47 4.99 -5.74 2.55
CA VAL A 47 5.49 -5.05 1.35
C VAL A 47 6.11 -3.70 1.69
N LEU A 48 5.58 -2.98 2.69
CA LEU A 48 6.09 -1.66 3.07
C LEU A 48 7.24 -1.71 4.07
N SER A 49 7.33 -2.74 4.93
CA SER A 49 8.41 -2.85 5.92
C SER A 49 9.58 -3.71 5.44
N HIS A 50 9.30 -4.69 4.57
CA HIS A 50 10.29 -5.61 4.00
C HIS A 50 10.11 -5.69 2.47
N PRO A 51 10.28 -4.57 1.74
CA PRO A 51 10.14 -4.56 0.28
C PRO A 51 11.13 -5.51 -0.37
N ARG A 52 10.65 -6.34 -1.29
CA ARG A 52 11.45 -7.36 -1.99
C ARG A 52 12.00 -6.88 -3.32
N THR A 53 11.47 -5.78 -3.86
CA THR A 53 11.94 -5.20 -5.11
C THR A 53 12.62 -3.85 -4.90
N ALA A 54 13.66 -3.58 -5.69
CA ALA A 54 14.37 -2.31 -5.68
C ALA A 54 13.49 -1.10 -6.07
N TYR A 55 12.36 -1.33 -6.75
CA TYR A 55 11.40 -0.27 -7.02
C TYR A 55 10.57 0.06 -5.78
N THR A 56 9.97 -0.94 -5.12
CA THR A 56 9.21 -0.73 -3.89
C THR A 56 10.07 -0.15 -2.78
N GLU A 57 11.32 -0.59 -2.64
CA GLU A 57 12.26 -0.03 -1.67
C GLU A 57 12.46 1.48 -1.87
N ARG A 58 12.72 1.92 -3.10
CA ARG A 58 12.84 3.36 -3.42
C ARG A 58 11.55 4.12 -3.14
N LEU A 59 10.39 3.52 -3.40
CA LEU A 59 9.09 4.15 -3.20
C LEU A 59 8.77 4.32 -1.72
N VAL A 60 9.00 3.29 -0.90
CA VAL A 60 8.90 3.33 0.56
C VAL A 60 9.85 4.39 1.12
N LYS A 61 11.12 4.35 0.71
CA LYS A 61 12.13 5.31 1.14
C LYS A 61 11.70 6.75 0.85
N ALA A 62 11.30 7.06 -0.38
CA ALA A 62 10.83 8.39 -0.75
C ALA A 62 9.57 8.84 0.02
N ALA A 63 8.62 7.93 0.28
CA ALA A 63 7.36 8.28 0.95
C ALA A 63 7.51 8.51 2.47
N PHE A 64 8.50 7.87 3.10
CA PHE A 64 8.70 7.92 4.55
C PHE A 64 9.94 8.74 4.98
N GLU A 65 10.92 9.02 4.11
CA GLU A 65 12.09 9.87 4.45
C GLU A 65 11.77 11.37 4.53
N VAL A 66 10.80 11.88 3.77
CA VAL A 66 10.47 13.33 3.74
C VAL A 66 9.75 13.80 5.03
N ALA A 67 9.50 12.89 5.98
CA ALA A 67 8.74 13.17 7.20
C ALA A 67 9.56 13.14 8.50
N ALA A 68 10.89 13.05 8.42
CA ALA A 68 11.82 13.17 9.55
C ALA A 68 12.59 14.50 9.48
#